data_AF-A0A370HK95-F1
#
_entry.id   AF-A0A370HK95-F1
#
_cell.length_a   1.000
_cell.length_b   1.000
_cell.length_c   1.000
_cell.angle_alpha   90.00
_cell.angle_beta   90.00
_cell.angle_gamma   90.00
#
_symmetry.space_group_name_H-M   'P 1'
#
loop_
_entity.id
_entity.type
_entity.pdbx_description
1 polymer ?
#
loop_
_entity_poly.entity_id
_entity_poly.type
_entity_poly.pdbx_seq_one_letter_code
_entity_poly.pdbx_strand_id
1 'polypeptide(L)'
;MGGALNLVAAVAESRSGNSWGARNRLNDVASVAGDAKVAMNIGHTMFSPFNVGLHAVSIELEAGDASEALRIADQLDACECPSVERHYTFALHLARAYELRREDTGTLLHLLNAERVAPEDFSHDTNAREMVGRLLQSSRSANRGQAAMLAERLHLDV
;
A
#
# COMPACT_ATOMS: atom_id res chain seq x y z
N MET A 1 22.08 -8.43 -2.51
CA MET A 1 20.94 -8.12 -3.41
C MET A 1 19.84 -9.18 -3.42
N GLY A 2 20.06 -10.42 -2.93
CA GLY A 2 19.04 -11.48 -2.97
C GLY A 2 17.73 -11.15 -2.23
N GLY A 3 17.77 -10.35 -1.15
CA GLY A 3 16.58 -9.97 -0.38
C GLY A 3 15.52 -9.26 -1.22
N ALA A 4 15.87 -8.16 -1.88
CA ALA A 4 14.93 -7.39 -2.70
C ALA A 4 14.34 -8.19 -3.87
N LEU A 5 15.14 -9.05 -4.52
CA LEU A 5 14.62 -9.91 -5.60
C LEU A 5 13.57 -10.90 -5.06
N ASN A 6 13.78 -11.46 -3.87
CA ASN A 6 12.80 -12.35 -3.27
C ASN A 6 11.50 -11.62 -2.87
N LEU A 7 11.56 -10.34 -2.49
CA LEU A 7 10.35 -9.55 -2.24
C LEU A 7 9.49 -9.40 -3.51
N VAL A 8 10.12 -9.14 -4.66
CA VAL A 8 9.42 -9.10 -5.95
C VAL A 8 8.86 -10.48 -6.32
N ALA A 9 9.64 -11.55 -6.12
CA ALA A 9 9.20 -12.92 -6.38
C ALA A 9 7.99 -13.32 -5.51
N ALA A 10 7.96 -12.92 -4.23
CA ALA A 10 6.84 -13.20 -3.33
C ALA A 10 5.54 -12.54 -3.82
N VAL A 11 5.61 -11.28 -4.27
CA VAL A 11 4.43 -10.60 -4.84
C VAL A 11 3.95 -11.29 -6.11
N ALA A 12 4.88 -11.71 -6.99
CA ALA A 12 4.54 -12.45 -8.20
C ALA A 12 3.87 -13.80 -7.89
N GLU A 13 4.35 -14.52 -6.87
CA GLU A 13 3.72 -15.75 -6.37
C GLU A 13 2.32 -15.50 -5.78
N SER A 14 2.12 -14.41 -5.04
CA SER A 14 0.79 -14.08 -4.53
C SER A 14 -0.19 -13.81 -5.68
N ARG A 15 0.24 -13.02 -6.68
CA ARG A 15 -0.57 -12.70 -7.87
C ARG A 15 -0.87 -13.91 -8.76
N SER A 16 -0.08 -14.98 -8.69
CA SER A 16 -0.38 -16.24 -9.38
C SER A 16 -1.33 -17.16 -8.58
N GLY A 17 -1.85 -16.68 -7.44
CA GLY A 17 -2.77 -17.40 -6.58
C GLY A 17 -2.09 -18.23 -5.48
N ASN A 18 -0.76 -18.18 -5.35
CA ASN A 18 0.00 -18.91 -4.34
C ASN A 18 0.37 -18.01 -3.14
N SER A 19 -0.64 -17.46 -2.46
CA SER A 19 -0.41 -16.58 -1.31
C SER A 19 0.30 -17.28 -0.15
N TRP A 20 0.13 -18.60 0.02
CA TRP A 20 0.86 -19.36 1.05
C TRP A 20 2.37 -19.46 0.74
N GLY A 21 2.73 -19.78 -0.51
CA GLY A 21 4.13 -19.76 -0.95
C GLY A 21 4.76 -18.39 -0.82
N ALA A 22 4.02 -17.34 -1.19
CA ALA A 22 4.45 -15.95 -1.04
C ALA A 22 4.77 -15.59 0.42
N ARG A 23 3.90 -15.97 1.37
CA ARG A 23 4.12 -15.76 2.82
C ARG A 23 5.37 -16.49 3.33
N ASN A 24 5.55 -17.75 2.94
CA ASN A 24 6.72 -18.54 3.34
C ASN A 24 8.01 -17.88 2.83
N ARG A 25 8.04 -17.52 1.54
CA ARG A 25 9.19 -16.82 0.95
C ARG A 25 9.48 -15.52 1.69
N LEU A 26 8.44 -14.76 2.04
CA LEU A 26 8.63 -13.49 2.73
C LEU A 26 9.17 -13.69 4.16
N ASN A 27 8.71 -14.73 4.88
CA ASN A 27 9.24 -15.09 6.19
C ASN A 27 10.73 -15.46 6.15
N ASP A 28 11.15 -16.23 5.14
CA ASP A 28 12.56 -16.61 4.97
C ASP A 28 13.44 -15.35 4.82
N VAL A 29 12.95 -14.36 4.07
CA VAL A 29 13.66 -13.11 3.77
C VAL A 29 13.62 -12.13 4.94
N ALA A 30 12.58 -12.17 5.78
CA ALA A 30 12.43 -11.27 6.92
C ALA A 30 13.57 -11.41 7.93
N SER A 31 14.06 -12.64 8.15
CA SER A 31 15.22 -12.91 9.02
C SER A 31 16.46 -12.13 8.57
N VAL A 32 16.71 -12.08 7.26
CA VAL A 32 17.86 -11.38 6.65
C VAL A 32 17.71 -9.85 6.75
N ALA A 33 16.48 -9.34 6.73
CA ALA A 33 16.22 -7.90 6.87
C ALA A 33 16.39 -7.41 8.32
N GLY A 34 16.10 -8.25 9.32
CA GLY A 34 16.29 -7.90 10.73
C GLY A 34 17.75 -7.61 11.11
N ASP A 35 18.69 -8.25 10.42
CA ASP A 35 20.13 -8.04 10.61
C ASP A 35 20.66 -6.80 9.89
N ALA A 36 19.91 -6.27 8.91
CA ALA A 36 20.24 -5.05 8.19
C ALA A 36 19.96 -3.83 9.07
N LYS A 37 20.87 -3.55 10.02
CA LYS A 37 20.80 -2.34 10.83
C LYS A 37 20.89 -1.10 9.93
N VAL A 38 19.89 -0.24 10.10
CA VAL A 38 19.67 1.06 9.46
C VAL A 38 18.92 1.00 8.13
N ALA A 39 17.82 1.76 8.06
CA ALA A 39 17.04 2.10 6.86
C ALA A 39 17.85 2.96 5.86
N MET A 40 19.09 2.59 5.59
CA MET A 40 19.86 3.13 4.48
C MET A 40 19.47 2.36 3.22
N ASN A 41 19.21 3.08 2.14
CA ASN A 41 18.97 2.50 0.83
C ASN A 41 20.28 1.97 0.19
N ILE A 42 20.97 1.06 0.89
CA ILE A 42 22.26 0.53 0.45
C ILE A 42 22.05 -0.22 -0.87
N GLY A 43 22.79 0.19 -1.90
CA GLY A 43 22.70 -0.40 -3.23
C GLY A 43 21.39 -0.13 -3.96
N HIS A 44 20.62 0.90 -3.57
CA HIS A 44 19.34 1.29 -4.19
C HIS A 44 18.24 0.20 -4.16
N THR A 45 18.36 -0.78 -3.26
CA THR A 45 17.41 -1.91 -3.18
C THR A 45 16.24 -1.68 -2.23
N MET A 46 16.32 -0.67 -1.37
CA MET A 46 15.39 -0.42 -0.26
C MET A 46 15.12 -1.67 0.59
N PHE A 47 16.09 -2.58 0.70
CA PHE A 47 15.92 -3.78 1.50
C PHE A 47 16.04 -3.43 2.99
N SER A 48 14.89 -3.36 3.66
CA SER A 48 14.76 -2.98 5.07
C SER A 48 13.56 -3.67 5.71
N PRO A 49 13.49 -3.76 7.05
CA PRO A 49 12.32 -4.31 7.75
C PRO A 49 10.99 -3.66 7.32
N PHE A 50 10.97 -2.33 7.17
CA PHE A 50 9.79 -1.61 6.68
C PHE A 50 9.36 -2.09 5.29
N ASN A 51 10.32 -2.24 4.36
CA ASN A 51 9.98 -2.66 3.00
C ASN A 51 9.50 -4.13 2.97
N VAL A 52 10.09 -5.01 3.77
CA VAL A 52 9.59 -6.39 3.93
C VAL A 52 8.13 -6.38 4.42
N GLY A 53 7.83 -5.58 5.45
CA GLY A 53 6.48 -5.41 5.95
C GLY A 53 5.51 -4.85 4.91
N LEU A 54 5.93 -3.85 4.14
CA LEU A 54 5.11 -3.29 3.05
C LEU A 54 4.80 -4.33 1.96
N HIS A 55 5.75 -5.20 1.63
CA HIS A 55 5.52 -6.33 0.73
C HIS A 55 4.57 -7.38 1.34
N ALA A 56 4.63 -7.62 2.65
CA ALA A 56 3.68 -8.49 3.34
C ALA A 56 2.25 -7.94 3.26
N VAL A 57 2.05 -6.64 3.51
CA VAL A 57 0.76 -5.97 3.31
C VAL A 57 0.26 -6.17 1.88
N SER A 58 1.13 -6.00 0.88
CA SER A 58 0.78 -6.21 -0.53
C SER A 58 0.29 -7.63 -0.79
N ILE A 59 0.98 -8.65 -0.25
CA ILE A 59 0.60 -10.06 -0.42
C ILE A 59 -0.79 -10.34 0.14
N GLU A 60 -1.11 -9.81 1.32
CA GLU A 60 -2.43 -10.00 1.94
C GLU A 60 -3.54 -9.29 1.15
N LEU A 61 -3.27 -8.10 0.62
CA LEU A 61 -4.21 -7.40 -0.26
C LEU A 61 -4.49 -8.15 -1.55
N GLU A 62 -3.48 -8.77 -2.17
CA GLU A 62 -3.69 -9.62 -3.35
C GLU A 62 -4.43 -10.92 -2.99
N ALA A 63 -4.27 -11.42 -1.76
CA ALA A 63 -5.05 -12.54 -1.24
C ALA A 63 -6.48 -12.17 -0.83
N GLY A 64 -6.83 -10.87 -0.82
CA GLY A 64 -8.12 -10.36 -0.37
C GLY A 64 -8.30 -10.31 1.15
N ASP A 65 -7.24 -10.55 1.93
CA ASP A 65 -7.28 -10.51 3.40
C ASP A 65 -6.96 -9.10 3.92
N ALA A 66 -7.94 -8.21 3.81
CA ALA A 66 -7.79 -6.82 4.24
C ALA A 66 -7.58 -6.67 5.76
N SER A 67 -8.08 -7.60 6.56
CA SER A 67 -7.91 -7.56 8.02
C SER A 67 -6.47 -7.86 8.40
N GLU A 68 -5.88 -8.89 7.80
CA GLU A 68 -4.49 -9.23 8.05
C GLU A 68 -3.54 -8.17 7.48
N ALA A 69 -3.86 -7.61 6.30
CA ALA A 69 -3.12 -6.49 5.72
C ALA A 69 -3.05 -5.28 6.68
N LEU A 70 -4.16 -4.90 7.30
CA LEU A 70 -4.21 -3.81 8.29
C LEU A 70 -3.46 -4.18 9.58
N ARG A 71 -3.61 -5.42 10.07
CA ARG A 71 -2.89 -5.90 11.25
C ARG A 71 -1.36 -5.81 11.08
N ILE A 72 -0.86 -6.16 9.89
CA ILE A 72 0.56 -6.03 9.56
C ILE A 72 0.94 -4.55 9.44
N ALA A 73 0.11 -3.75 8.76
CA ALA A 73 0.37 -2.32 8.57
C ALA A 73 0.49 -1.56 9.90
N ASP A 74 -0.32 -1.90 10.90
CA ASP A 74 -0.26 -1.32 12.26
C ASP A 74 1.07 -1.58 12.99
N GLN A 75 1.86 -2.56 12.52
CA GLN A 75 3.17 -2.90 13.10
C GLN A 75 4.33 -2.19 12.40
N LEU A 76 4.06 -1.48 11.30
CA LEU A 76 5.11 -0.80 10.53
C LEU A 76 5.34 0.62 11.04
N ASP A 77 6.59 0.92 11.38
CA ASP A 77 6.99 2.31 11.64
C ASP A 77 7.38 3.00 10.32
N ALA A 78 6.43 3.75 9.76
CA ALA A 78 6.67 4.52 8.55
C ALA A 78 7.72 5.63 8.75
N CYS A 79 7.93 6.12 9.97
CA CYS A 79 8.89 7.19 10.25
C CYS A 79 10.33 6.75 9.96
N GLU A 80 10.61 5.44 10.04
CA GLU A 80 11.92 4.88 9.71
C GLU A 80 12.16 4.76 8.20
N CYS A 81 11.14 4.96 7.36
CA CYS A 81 11.29 4.87 5.91
C CYS A 81 11.66 6.24 5.30
N PRO A 82 12.86 6.42 4.72
CA PRO A 82 13.24 7.69 4.09
C PRO A 82 12.65 7.89 2.68
N SER A 83 11.93 6.91 2.13
CA SER A 83 11.46 6.93 0.73
C SER A 83 10.02 7.43 0.63
N VAL A 84 9.85 8.58 -0.02
CA VAL A 84 8.52 9.16 -0.34
C VAL A 84 7.66 8.17 -1.12
N GLU A 85 8.23 7.48 -2.11
CA GLU A 85 7.54 6.45 -2.90
C GLU A 85 6.98 5.31 -2.02
N ARG A 86 7.72 4.90 -0.98
CA ARG A 86 7.27 3.86 -0.05
C ARG A 86 6.19 4.36 0.90
N HIS A 87 6.26 5.62 1.34
CA HIS A 87 5.16 6.27 2.08
C HIS A 87 3.89 6.36 1.24
N TYR A 88 4.02 6.74 -0.04
CA TYR A 88 2.92 6.80 -0.99
C TYR A 88 2.28 5.43 -1.20
N THR A 89 3.10 4.41 -1.48
CA THR A 89 2.64 3.02 -1.64
C THR A 89 1.93 2.51 -0.38
N PHE A 90 2.47 2.82 0.80
CA PHE A 90 1.85 2.43 2.06
C PHE A 90 0.48 3.07 2.26
N ALA A 91 0.34 4.37 1.97
CA ALA A 91 -0.94 5.06 2.03
C ALA A 91 -1.96 4.45 1.05
N LEU A 92 -1.56 4.11 -0.17
CA LEU A 92 -2.45 3.43 -1.12
C LEU A 92 -2.85 2.02 -0.68
N HIS A 93 -1.94 1.24 -0.10
CA HIS A 93 -2.26 -0.06 0.46
C HIS A 93 -3.29 0.04 1.58
N LEU A 94 -3.15 1.02 2.48
CA LEU A 94 -4.15 1.29 3.51
C LEU A 94 -5.50 1.68 2.90
N ALA A 95 -5.52 2.57 1.91
CA ALA A 95 -6.75 2.94 1.21
C ALA A 95 -7.44 1.71 0.60
N ARG A 96 -6.70 0.85 -0.10
CA ARG A 96 -7.22 -0.40 -0.69
C ARG A 96 -7.73 -1.37 0.39
N ALA A 97 -7.04 -1.47 1.53
CA ALA A 97 -7.47 -2.33 2.64
C ALA A 97 -8.84 -1.90 3.21
N TYR A 98 -9.01 -0.60 3.47
CA TYR A 98 -10.28 -0.05 3.92
C TYR A 98 -11.38 -0.17 2.86
N GLU A 99 -11.04 -0.01 1.58
CA GLU A 99 -11.99 -0.18 0.49
C GLU A 99 -12.53 -1.62 0.42
N LEU A 100 -11.65 -2.62 0.53
CA LEU A 100 -12.04 -4.04 0.58
C LEU A 100 -13.01 -4.34 1.74
N ARG A 101 -12.88 -3.59 2.85
CA ARG A 101 -13.77 -3.66 4.01
C ARG A 101 -15.04 -2.80 3.88
N ARG A 102 -15.21 -2.07 2.76
CA ARG A 102 -16.30 -1.12 2.50
C ARG A 102 -16.37 0.03 3.52
N GLU A 103 -15.20 0.43 4.01
CA GLU A 103 -15.01 1.50 4.97
C GLU A 103 -14.58 2.79 4.25
N ASP A 104 -15.57 3.50 3.69
CA ASP A 104 -15.36 4.66 2.82
C ASP A 104 -14.57 5.79 3.49
N THR A 105 -14.75 6.00 4.80
CA THR A 105 -14.02 7.04 5.54
C THR A 105 -12.53 6.72 5.66
N GLY A 106 -12.17 5.47 5.96
CA GLY A 106 -10.78 5.03 5.98
C GLY A 106 -10.15 5.10 4.59
N THR A 107 -10.89 4.67 3.58
CA THR A 107 -10.47 4.75 2.17
C THR A 107 -10.13 6.20 1.79
N LEU A 108 -11.07 7.14 2.01
CA LEU A 108 -10.87 8.55 1.69
C LEU A 108 -9.73 9.17 2.49
N LEU A 109 -9.62 8.88 3.78
CA LEU A 109 -8.55 9.39 4.64
C LEU A 109 -7.16 9.04 4.06
N HIS A 110 -6.98 7.79 3.67
CA HIS A 110 -5.69 7.33 3.16
C HIS A 110 -5.43 7.77 1.71
N LEU A 111 -6.46 7.97 0.88
CA LEU A 111 -6.31 8.61 -0.44
C LEU A 111 -5.86 10.07 -0.32
N LEU A 112 -6.45 10.85 0.60
CA LEU A 112 -6.02 12.23 0.86
C LEU A 112 -4.58 12.27 1.39
N ASN A 113 -4.19 11.28 2.21
CA ASN A 113 -2.80 11.16 2.64
C ASN A 113 -1.86 10.83 1.46
N ALA A 114 -2.24 9.89 0.59
CA ALA A 114 -1.45 9.52 -0.59
C ALA A 114 -1.24 10.73 -1.52
N GLU A 115 -2.29 11.49 -1.81
CA GLU A 115 -2.23 12.74 -2.57
C GLU A 115 -1.25 13.75 -1.94
N ARG A 116 -1.31 13.93 -0.61
CA ARG A 116 -0.42 14.86 0.09
C ARG A 116 1.04 14.42 0.05
N VAL A 117 1.31 13.11 0.05
CA VAL A 117 2.67 12.56 0.07
C VAL A 117 3.34 12.68 -1.30
N ALA A 118 2.63 12.37 -2.37
CA ALA A 118 3.15 12.40 -3.74
C ALA A 118 2.04 12.80 -4.73
N PRO A 119 1.74 14.11 -4.89
CA PRO A 119 0.61 14.56 -5.69
C PRO A 119 0.78 14.24 -7.18
N GLU A 120 2.00 14.31 -7.71
CA GLU A 120 2.30 13.95 -9.10
C GLU A 120 2.03 12.46 -9.36
N ASP A 121 2.51 11.57 -8.48
CA ASP A 121 2.27 10.12 -8.60
C ASP A 121 0.78 9.80 -8.45
N PHE A 122 0.13 10.41 -7.44
CA PHE A 122 -1.30 10.26 -7.19
C PHE A 122 -2.17 10.63 -8.39
N SER A 123 -1.82 11.73 -9.08
CA SER A 123 -2.58 12.20 -10.23
C SER A 123 -2.61 11.21 -11.41
N HIS A 124 -1.58 10.36 -11.54
CA HIS A 124 -1.42 9.38 -12.61
C HIS A 124 -1.72 7.93 -12.19
N ASP A 125 -1.98 7.68 -10.91
CA ASP A 125 -2.23 6.34 -10.38
C ASP A 125 -3.66 5.85 -10.69
N THR A 126 -3.74 4.79 -11.50
CA THR A 126 -5.03 4.24 -11.94
C THR A 126 -5.84 3.68 -10.76
N ASN A 127 -5.20 3.02 -9.79
CA ASN A 127 -5.91 2.45 -8.64
C ASN A 127 -6.49 3.55 -7.76
N ALA A 128 -5.73 4.63 -7.52
CA ALA A 128 -6.20 5.78 -6.77
C ALA A 128 -7.44 6.41 -7.44
N ARG A 129 -7.36 6.66 -8.75
CA ARG A 129 -8.46 7.23 -9.55
C ARG A 129 -9.72 6.36 -9.50
N GLU A 130 -9.56 5.04 -9.62
CA GLU A 130 -10.67 4.10 -9.53
C GLU A 130 -11.33 4.09 -8.14
N MET A 131 -10.54 4.08 -7.06
CA MET A 131 -11.06 4.14 -5.69
C MET A 131 -11.83 5.44 -5.45
N VAL A 132 -11.32 6.58 -5.93
CA VAL A 132 -12.02 7.88 -5.87
C VAL A 132 -13.34 7.81 -6.64
N GLY A 133 -13.35 7.23 -7.84
CA GLY A 133 -14.58 7.03 -8.63
C GLY A 133 -15.61 6.18 -7.88
N ARG A 134 -15.19 5.09 -7.23
CA ARG A 134 -16.07 4.25 -6.41
C ARG A 134 -16.62 4.98 -5.18
N LEU A 135 -15.83 5.82 -4.53
CA LEU A 135 -16.28 6.67 -3.41
C LEU A 135 -17.38 7.66 -3.84
N LEU A 136 -17.33 8.18 -5.06
CA LEU A 136 -18.36 9.09 -5.59
C LEU A 136 -19.70 8.39 -5.83
N GLN A 137 -19.63 7.11 -6.20
CA GLN A 137 -20.80 6.25 -6.38
C GLN A 137 -21.38 5.76 -5.06
N SER A 138 -20.59 5.74 -3.98
CA SER A 138 -21.09 5.35 -2.66
C SER A 138 -22.16 6.32 -2.15
N SER A 139 -23.31 5.78 -1.73
CA SER A 139 -24.47 6.54 -1.27
C SER A 139 -24.31 7.15 0.13
N ARG A 140 -23.12 7.04 0.76
CA ARG A 140 -22.86 7.55 2.11
C ARG A 140 -22.49 9.03 2.08
N SER A 141 -23.50 9.87 2.36
CA SER A 141 -23.46 11.33 2.20
C SER A 141 -22.33 12.07 2.92
N ALA A 142 -21.69 11.51 3.96
CA ALA A 142 -20.71 12.24 4.77
C ALA A 142 -19.40 12.54 4.03
N ASN A 143 -18.97 11.64 3.14
CA ASN A 143 -17.66 11.74 2.46
C ASN A 143 -17.77 12.28 1.03
N ARG A 144 -18.99 12.42 0.49
CA ARG A 144 -19.23 12.76 -0.92
C ARG A 144 -18.62 14.11 -1.31
N GLY A 145 -18.70 15.13 -0.45
CA GLY A 145 -18.13 16.45 -0.72
C GLY A 145 -16.61 16.40 -0.86
N GLN A 146 -15.92 15.74 0.07
CA GLN A 146 -14.46 15.60 0.03
C GLN A 146 -14.01 14.69 -1.12
N ALA A 147 -14.73 13.61 -1.40
CA ALA A 147 -14.46 12.75 -2.56
C ALA A 147 -14.64 13.53 -3.88
N ALA A 148 -15.67 14.39 -3.99
CA ALA A 148 -15.89 15.25 -5.16
C ALA A 148 -14.74 16.25 -5.35
N MET A 149 -14.29 16.89 -4.29
CA MET A 149 -13.13 17.80 -4.36
C MET A 149 -11.85 17.06 -4.78
N LEU A 150 -11.66 15.82 -4.30
CA LEU A 150 -10.51 14.99 -4.70
C LEU A 150 -10.61 14.58 -6.18
N ALA A 151 -11.81 14.24 -6.65
CA ALA A 151 -12.07 13.90 -8.04
C ALA A 151 -11.84 15.09 -8.99
N GLU A 152 -12.22 16.30 -8.58
CA GLU A 152 -11.98 17.54 -9.33
C GLU A 152 -10.49 17.79 -9.53
N ARG A 153 -9.67 17.64 -8.48
CA ARG A 153 -8.20 17.74 -8.57
C ARG A 153 -7.57 16.68 -9.46
N LEU A 154 -8.20 15.51 -9.57
CA LEU A 154 -7.80 14.44 -10.48
C LEU A 154 -8.33 14.61 -11.91
N HIS A 155 -9.15 15.63 -12.18
CA HIS A 155 -9.86 15.78 -13.45
C HIS A 155 -10.58 14.50 -13.87
N LEU A 156 -11.30 13.87 -12.93
CA LEU A 156 -12.17 12.74 -13.23
C LEU A 156 -13.49 13.27 -13.80
N ASP A 157 -13.92 12.74 -14.95
CA ASP A 157 -15.26 12.96 -15.46
C ASP A 157 -16.24 12.15 -14.58
N VAL A 158 -16.95 12.84 -13.69
CA VAL A 158 -17.89 12.23 -12.72
C VAL A 158 -19.34 12.46 -13.11
#